data_AF-A0A933VIY9-F1
#
_entry.id   AF-A0A933VIY9-F1
#
_cell.length_a   1.000
_cell.length_b   1.000
_cell.length_c   1.000
_cell.angle_alpha   90.00
_cell.angle_beta   90.00
_cell.angle_gamma   90.00
#
_symmetry.space_group_name_H-M   'P 1'
#
loop_
_entity.id
_entity.type
_entity.pdbx_description
1 polymer ?
#
loop_
_entity_poly.entity_id
_entity_poly.type
_entity_poly.pdbx_seq_one_letter_code
_entity_poly.pdbx_strand_id
1 'polypeptide(L)'
;MKNVLIFAAVGEAATGLALLIVPSLVGQLLLGEELSGVAIPVARVAGIALIALGIACWPGTPLTGMLTYSAAVTLYLAYVGFAGGSSGILLWPAVVLHVIITVLLTRAATRFQRRRM
;
A
#
# COMPACT_ATOMS: atom_id res chain seq x y z
N MET A 1 -6.90 -22.61 10.81
CA MET A 1 -6.06 -21.38 10.67
C MET A 1 -6.20 -20.71 9.30
N LYS A 2 -6.11 -21.44 8.18
CA LYS A 2 -6.23 -20.86 6.83
C LYS A 2 -7.46 -19.96 6.66
N ASN A 3 -8.64 -20.41 7.08
CA ASN A 3 -9.89 -19.63 6.95
C ASN A 3 -9.92 -18.35 7.80
N VAL A 4 -9.21 -18.32 8.93
CA VAL A 4 -9.15 -17.14 9.81
C VAL A 4 -8.23 -16.07 9.20
N LEU A 5 -7.08 -16.48 8.67
CA LEU A 5 -6.19 -15.58 7.92
C LEU A 5 -6.87 -15.00 6.69
N ILE A 6 -7.63 -15.85 6.01
CA ILE A 6 -8.48 -15.51 4.88
C ILE A 6 -9.46 -14.40 5.27
N PHE A 7 -10.26 -14.63 6.31
CA PHE A 7 -11.23 -13.65 6.79
C PHE A 7 -10.56 -12.33 7.19
N ALA A 8 -9.46 -12.40 7.95
CA ALA A 8 -8.69 -11.23 8.35
C ALA A 8 -8.14 -10.46 7.13
N ALA A 9 -7.55 -11.15 6.16
CA ALA A 9 -7.01 -10.53 4.95
C ALA A 9 -8.07 -9.76 4.15
N VAL A 10 -9.29 -10.30 4.04
CA VAL A 10 -10.40 -9.62 3.39
C VAL A 10 -10.85 -8.40 4.18
N GLY A 11 -10.95 -8.52 5.52
CA GLY A 11 -11.30 -7.41 6.40
C GLY A 11 -10.29 -6.26 6.30
N GLU A 12 -8.99 -6.56 6.41
CA GLU A 12 -7.92 -5.58 6.28
C GLU A 12 -7.91 -4.93 4.88
N ALA A 13 -8.08 -5.72 3.82
CA ALA A 13 -8.16 -5.17 2.46
C ALA A 13 -9.38 -4.24 2.29
N ALA A 14 -10.53 -4.57 2.89
CA ALA A 14 -11.72 -3.72 2.86
C ALA A 14 -11.50 -2.42 3.64
N THR A 15 -10.90 -2.48 4.84
CA THR A 15 -10.51 -1.31 5.61
C THR A 15 -9.51 -0.44 4.84
N GLY A 16 -8.52 -1.08 4.20
CA GLY A 16 -7.54 -0.38 3.38
C GLY A 16 -8.16 0.33 2.18
N LEU A 17 -9.14 -0.31 1.54
CA LEU A 17 -9.92 0.32 0.46
C LEU A 17 -10.75 1.51 0.97
N ALA A 18 -11.37 1.38 2.14
CA ALA A 18 -12.12 2.48 2.75
C ALA A 18 -11.20 3.67 3.09
N LEU A 19 -10.00 3.43 3.64
CA LEU A 19 -8.99 4.46 3.90
C LEU A 19 -8.49 5.15 2.61
N LEU A 20 -8.47 4.43 1.48
CA LEU A 20 -8.10 5.00 0.20
C LEU A 20 -9.16 5.97 -0.36
N ILE A 21 -10.43 5.56 -0.29
CA ILE A 21 -11.55 6.26 -0.94
C ILE A 21 -12.15 7.33 -0.02
N VAL A 22 -12.46 6.99 1.23
CA VAL A 22 -13.17 7.84 2.20
C VAL A 22 -12.42 7.97 3.54
N PRO A 23 -11.15 8.43 3.55
CA PRO A 23 -10.32 8.48 4.77
C PRO A 23 -10.94 9.28 5.91
N SER A 24 -11.62 10.39 5.62
CA SER A 24 -12.23 11.26 6.64
C SER A 24 -13.34 10.55 7.41
N LEU A 25 -14.22 9.83 6.70
CA LEU A 25 -15.28 9.03 7.32
C LEU A 25 -14.69 7.89 8.17
N VAL A 26 -13.64 7.23 7.67
CA VAL A 26 -12.97 6.16 8.42
C VAL A 26 -12.34 6.71 9.71
N GLY A 27 -11.68 7.87 9.65
CA GLY A 27 -11.20 8.56 10.85
C GLY A 27 -12.33 8.89 11.82
N GLN A 28 -13.43 9.42 11.32
CA GLN A 28 -14.56 9.78 12.17
C GLN A 28 -15.15 8.56 12.88
N LEU A 29 -15.32 7.44 12.16
CA LEU A 29 -15.87 6.21 12.71
C LEU A 29 -14.92 5.49 13.67
N LEU A 30 -13.61 5.53 13.41
CA LEU A 30 -12.61 4.81 14.22
C LEU A 30 -12.05 5.64 15.38
N LEU A 31 -11.82 6.93 15.15
CA LEU A 31 -11.10 7.83 16.05
C LEU A 31 -11.99 8.93 16.63
N GLY A 32 -13.23 9.07 16.14
CA GLY A 32 -14.14 10.15 16.53
C GLY A 32 -13.87 11.50 15.85
N GLU A 33 -12.87 11.57 14.97
CA GLU A 33 -12.38 12.81 14.35
C GLU A 33 -12.10 12.61 12.86
N GLU A 34 -12.43 13.60 12.04
CA GLU A 34 -12.21 13.54 10.59
C GLU A 34 -10.73 13.65 10.23
N LEU A 35 -10.24 12.75 9.39
CA LEU A 35 -8.90 12.90 8.81
C LEU A 35 -8.90 14.04 7.80
N SER A 36 -8.07 15.06 8.08
CA SER A 36 -7.93 16.26 7.25
C SER A 36 -6.46 16.62 7.00
N GLY A 37 -6.21 17.46 6.00
CA GLY A 37 -4.87 17.93 5.65
C GLY A 37 -3.89 16.77 5.40
N VAL A 38 -2.79 16.73 6.16
CA VAL A 38 -1.73 15.71 6.04
C VAL A 38 -2.18 14.30 6.47
N ALA A 39 -3.25 14.18 7.26
CA ALA A 39 -3.75 12.87 7.68
C ALA A 39 -4.35 12.08 6.50
N ILE A 40 -4.88 12.77 5.49
CA ILE A 40 -5.46 12.14 4.29
C ILE A 40 -4.41 11.32 3.51
N PRO A 41 -3.25 11.89 3.09
CA PRO A 41 -2.25 11.12 2.37
C PRO A 41 -1.62 10.02 3.23
N VAL A 42 -1.45 10.24 4.53
CA VAL A 42 -0.97 9.20 5.46
C VAL A 42 -1.96 8.04 5.53
N ALA A 43 -3.27 8.32 5.64
CA ALA A 43 -4.32 7.31 5.65
C ALA A 43 -4.37 6.52 4.34
N ARG A 44 -4.19 7.19 3.20
CA ARG A 44 -4.12 6.52 1.89
C ARG A 44 -2.92 5.58 1.79
N VAL A 45 -1.75 5.99 2.28
CA VAL A 45 -0.56 5.12 2.36
C VAL A 45 -0.82 3.90 3.26
N ALA A 46 -1.45 4.10 4.42
CA ALA A 46 -1.86 3.01 5.29
C ALA A 46 -2.85 2.07 4.59
N GLY A 47 -3.82 2.62 3.85
CA GLY A 47 -4.76 1.83 3.08
C GLY A 47 -4.10 0.96 1.99
N ILE A 48 -3.11 1.51 1.28
CA ILE A 48 -2.27 0.75 0.33
C ILE A 48 -1.54 -0.39 1.04
N ALA A 49 -0.98 -0.14 2.23
CA ALA A 49 -0.30 -1.16 3.01
C ALA A 49 -1.24 -2.30 3.44
N LEU A 50 -2.45 -1.99 3.90
CA LEU A 50 -3.44 -3.00 4.28
C LEU A 50 -3.91 -3.85 3.10
N ILE A 51 -4.12 -3.24 1.92
CA ILE A 51 -4.45 -3.99 0.70
C ILE A 51 -3.30 -4.92 0.31
N ALA A 52 -2.07 -4.42 0.34
CA ALA A 52 -0.88 -5.23 0.05
C ALA A 52 -0.69 -6.38 1.04
N LEU A 53 -1.00 -6.16 2.33
CA LEU A 53 -1.02 -7.20 3.36
C LEU A 53 -2.11 -8.24 3.09
N GLY A 54 -3.33 -7.81 2.73
CA GLY A 54 -4.41 -8.70 2.32
C GLY A 54 -4.01 -9.61 1.15
N ILE A 55 -3.36 -9.04 0.12
CA ILE A 55 -2.82 -9.79 -1.02
C ILE A 55 -1.72 -10.76 -0.58
N ALA A 56 -0.83 -10.36 0.33
CA ALA A 56 0.21 -11.23 0.86
C ALA A 56 -0.37 -12.44 1.62
N CYS A 57 -1.51 -12.24 2.29
CA CYS A 57 -2.17 -13.23 3.12
C CYS A 57 -3.18 -14.13 2.37
N TRP A 58 -3.62 -13.76 1.15
CA TRP A 58 -4.63 -14.50 0.38
C TRP A 58 -4.39 -14.51 -1.14
N PRO A 59 -4.19 -15.66 -1.81
CA PRO A 59 -3.23 -16.74 -1.55
C PRO A 59 -1.79 -16.32 -1.94
N GLY A 60 -1.47 -15.03 -1.80
CA GLY A 60 -0.20 -14.47 -2.26
C GLY A 60 1.00 -14.90 -1.42
N THR A 61 2.16 -14.39 -1.83
CA THR A 61 3.42 -14.55 -1.10
C THR A 61 3.84 -13.21 -0.50
N PRO A 62 4.74 -13.19 0.50
CA PRO A 62 5.33 -11.95 0.99
C PRO A 62 5.96 -11.11 -0.12
N LEU A 63 6.54 -11.77 -1.14
CA LEU A 63 7.08 -11.11 -2.33
C LEU A 63 6.00 -10.35 -3.10
N THR A 64 4.83 -10.97 -3.32
CA THR A 64 3.71 -10.34 -4.01
C THR A 64 3.19 -9.13 -3.24
N GLY A 65 3.01 -9.25 -1.93
CA GLY A 65 2.59 -8.14 -1.08
C GLY A 65 3.55 -6.96 -1.10
N MET A 66 4.85 -7.22 -0.91
CA MET A 66 5.88 -6.17 -0.94
C MET A 66 5.99 -5.50 -2.31
N LEU A 67 5.82 -6.26 -3.39
CA LEU A 67 5.78 -5.72 -4.75
C LEU A 67 4.56 -4.80 -4.92
N THR A 68 3.37 -5.26 -4.54
CA THR A 68 2.14 -4.48 -4.64
C THR A 68 2.23 -3.20 -3.83
N TYR A 69 2.69 -3.29 -2.58
CA TYR A 69 2.91 -2.12 -1.72
C TYR A 69 3.88 -1.14 -2.39
N SER A 70 5.06 -1.60 -2.77
CA SER A 70 6.11 -0.73 -3.31
C SER A 70 5.69 -0.04 -4.61
N ALA A 71 5.01 -0.76 -5.50
CA ALA A 71 4.50 -0.20 -6.74
C ALA A 71 3.38 0.82 -6.49
N ALA A 72 2.38 0.46 -5.69
CA ALA A 72 1.23 1.33 -5.42
C ALA A 72 1.63 2.59 -4.64
N VAL A 73 2.48 2.47 -3.62
CA VAL A 73 2.96 3.62 -2.84
C VAL A 73 3.86 4.53 -3.67
N THR A 74 4.66 3.98 -4.60
CA THR A 74 5.44 4.77 -5.56
C THR A 74 4.51 5.65 -6.41
N LEU A 75 3.49 5.04 -7.02
CA LEU A 75 2.53 5.75 -7.86
C LEU A 75 1.78 6.83 -7.06
N TYR A 76 1.36 6.48 -5.84
CA TYR A 76 0.64 7.41 -4.98
C TYR A 76 1.49 8.60 -4.54
N LEU A 77 2.71 8.36 -4.06
CA LEU A 77 3.62 9.44 -3.64
C LEU A 77 4.04 10.31 -4.82
N ALA A 78 4.31 9.72 -6.00
CA ALA A 78 4.57 10.48 -7.21
C ALA A 78 3.38 11.38 -7.58
N TYR A 79 2.16 10.83 -7.54
CA TYR A 79 0.93 11.61 -7.76
C TYR A 79 0.80 12.77 -6.77
N VAL A 80 1.03 12.53 -5.48
CA VAL A 80 0.96 13.57 -4.43
C VAL A 80 2.04 14.64 -4.62
N GLY A 81 3.25 14.24 -5.04
CA GLY A 81 4.34 15.16 -5.33
C GLY A 81 4.10 16.03 -6.57
N PHE A 82 3.44 15.50 -7.60
CA PHE A 82 3.14 16.24 -8.83
C PHE A 82 1.85 17.07 -8.75
N ALA A 83 0.76 16.47 -8.28
CA ALA A 83 -0.59 17.06 -8.34
C ALA A 83 -1.11 17.55 -6.97
N GLY A 84 -0.56 17.04 -5.87
CA GLY A 84 -1.04 17.30 -4.51
C GLY A 84 -0.39 18.49 -3.81
N GLY A 85 0.46 19.27 -4.48
CA GLY A 85 1.16 20.43 -3.91
C GLY A 85 2.09 20.10 -2.74
N SER A 86 2.36 18.82 -2.47
CA SER A 86 3.16 18.37 -1.34
C SER A 86 4.65 18.47 -1.67
N SER A 87 5.38 19.34 -0.98
CA SER A 87 6.77 19.70 -1.29
C SER A 87 7.79 19.20 -0.25
N GLY A 88 7.42 18.21 0.56
CA GLY A 88 8.33 17.64 1.57
C GLY A 88 9.63 17.14 0.93
N ILE A 89 10.79 17.55 1.46
CA ILE A 89 12.10 17.25 0.88
C ILE A 89 12.38 15.74 0.77
N LEU A 90 11.75 14.93 1.64
CA LEU A 90 11.87 13.47 1.66
C LEU A 90 10.88 12.75 0.74
N LEU A 91 9.92 13.44 0.13
CA LEU A 91 8.93 12.81 -0.75
C LEU A 91 9.61 12.17 -1.97
N TRP A 92 10.44 12.92 -2.68
CA TRP A 92 11.16 12.44 -3.85
C TRP A 92 12.16 11.32 -3.52
N PRO A 93 12.99 11.43 -2.47
CA PRO A 93 13.79 10.32 -1.98
C PRO A 93 12.97 9.05 -1.69
N ALA A 94 11.79 9.18 -1.08
CA ALA A 94 10.91 8.04 -0.81
C ALA A 94 10.36 7.41 -2.10
N VAL A 95 9.98 8.22 -3.10
CA VAL A 95 9.56 7.73 -4.43
C VAL A 95 10.70 6.94 -5.08
N VAL A 96 11.91 7.50 -5.13
CA VAL A 96 13.09 6.85 -5.73
C VAL A 96 13.40 5.52 -5.04
N LEU A 97 13.37 5.50 -3.70
CA LEU A 97 13.60 4.27 -2.94
C LEU A 97 12.59 3.18 -3.31
N HIS A 98 11.30 3.50 -3.35
CA HIS A 98 10.27 2.50 -3.68
C HIS A 98 10.33 2.06 -5.15
N VAL A 99 10.77 2.91 -6.08
CA VAL A 99 11.08 2.50 -7.46
C VAL A 99 12.19 1.45 -7.47
N ILE A 100 13.31 1.70 -6.76
CA ILE A 100 14.43 0.75 -6.69
C ILE A 100 13.95 -0.59 -6.11
N ILE A 101 13.21 -0.55 -5.00
CA ILE A 101 12.66 -1.76 -4.36
C ILE A 101 11.74 -2.51 -5.35
N THR A 102 10.83 -1.81 -6.03
CA THR A 102 9.92 -2.41 -7.01
C THR A 102 10.69 -3.11 -8.14
N VAL A 103 11.75 -2.48 -8.67
CA VAL A 103 12.61 -3.07 -9.71
C VAL A 103 13.33 -4.32 -9.19
N LEU A 104 13.88 -4.27 -7.97
CA LEU A 104 14.56 -5.42 -7.36
C LEU A 104 13.61 -6.60 -7.14
N LEU A 105 12.41 -6.34 -6.60
CA LEU A 105 11.40 -7.38 -6.35
C LEU A 105 10.88 -7.98 -7.66
N THR A 106 10.67 -7.16 -8.70
CA THR A 106 10.27 -7.65 -10.04
C THR A 106 11.34 -8.57 -10.64
N ARG A 107 12.62 -8.20 -10.52
CA ARG A 107 13.74 -9.04 -10.95
C ARG A 107 13.82 -10.34 -10.16
N ALA A 108 13.55 -10.31 -8.86
CA ALA A 108 13.52 -11.52 -8.03
C ALA A 108 12.37 -12.45 -8.45
N ALA A 109 11.17 -11.92 -8.66
CA ALA A 109 9.99 -12.68 -9.09
C ALA A 109 10.21 -13.38 -10.44
N THR A 110 10.73 -12.65 -11.44
CA THR A 110 11.00 -13.19 -12.78
C THR A 110 12.08 -14.28 -12.76
N ARG A 111 13.12 -14.15 -11.92
CA ARG A 111 14.13 -15.19 -11.71
C ARG A 111 13.55 -16.45 -11.06
N PHE A 112 12.66 -16.29 -10.09
CA PHE A 112 12.04 -17.42 -9.40
C PHE A 112 11.12 -18.21 -10.35
N GLN A 113 10.38 -17.51 -11.20
CA GLN A 113 9.53 -18.12 -12.21
C GLN A 113 10.33 -18.89 -13.26
N ARG A 114 11.49 -18.35 -13.69
CA ARG A 114 12.39 -19.02 -14.63
C ARG A 114 13.03 -20.30 -14.06
N ARG A 115 13.20 -20.42 -12.74
CA ARG A 115 13.75 -21.63 -12.08
C ARG A 115 12.72 -22.73 -11.84
N ARG A 116 11.42 -22.43 -11.96
CA ARG A 116 10.32 -23.40 -11.78
C ARG A 116 9.84 -24.03 -13.08
N MET A 117 10.24 -23.50 -14.24
CA MET A 117 10.07 -24.11 -15.57
C MET A 117 11.27 -25.00 -15.88
#